data_AF-A0A7C2HMC8-F1
#
_entry.id   AF-A0A7C2HMC8-F1
#
_cell.length_a   1.000
_cell.length_b   1.000
_cell.length_c   1.000
_cell.angle_alpha   90.00
_cell.angle_beta   90.00
_cell.angle_gamma   90.00
#
_symmetry.space_group_name_H-M   'P 1'
#
loop_
_entity.id
_entity.type
_entity.pdbx_description
1 polymer ?
#
loop_
_entity_poly.entity_id
_entity_poly.type
_entity_poly.pdbx_seq_one_letter_code
_entity_poly.pdbx_strand_id
1 'polypeptide(L)'
;MDWLKKHYEKLILGVVLVVAIGAVAAVPILISQTRSELENQRNSILRRPIKPLPPLDLTPHEAVIQRLEAPLNADFGRPHNLFNPVQWQRTPDGRLIKLEKGTEVGPEAAVLVSTTPLYLILTLDSIGPVTDGVPSGYLIGIERQAAPTPAARRKRQTFVRLNEKKEDLFTLREVQGPPDNPTALILELSGSGERISLSKEEPYRRVEGYLADIRYDPEKRSFTGRRVGDTLTLGGEAYNIVAITENEVVVSHRLTGKKTTIRKRTEG
;
A
#
# COMPACT_ATOMS: atom_id res chain seq x y z
N MET A 1 125.28 57.93 54.22
CA MET A 1 124.43 56.75 53.93
C MET A 1 123.87 56.05 55.17
N ASP A 2 124.24 56.43 56.40
CA ASP A 2 123.74 55.79 57.63
C ASP A 2 122.29 56.14 58.02
N TRP A 3 121.76 57.26 57.54
CA TRP A 3 120.40 57.68 57.89
C TRP A 3 119.33 56.80 57.25
N LEU A 4 119.48 56.45 55.96
CA LEU A 4 118.60 55.51 55.26
C LEU A 4 118.62 54.12 55.90
N LYS A 5 119.79 53.59 56.30
CA LYS A 5 119.88 52.27 56.95
C LYS A 5 119.19 52.22 58.32
N LYS A 6 119.24 53.31 59.10
CA LYS A 6 118.57 53.38 60.41
C LYS A 6 117.05 53.61 60.34
N HIS A 7 116.52 54.08 59.20
CA HIS A 7 115.11 54.46 59.04
C HIS A 7 114.39 53.69 57.91
N TYR A 8 115.05 52.70 57.31
CA TYR A 8 114.53 51.90 56.20
C TYR A 8 113.21 51.20 56.52
N GLU A 9 113.06 50.69 57.74
CA GLU A 9 111.83 50.04 58.21
C GLU A 9 110.63 51.00 58.17
N LYS A 10 110.82 52.26 58.59
CA LYS A 10 109.75 53.28 58.56
C LYS A 10 109.37 53.68 57.13
N LEU A 11 110.34 53.69 56.21
CA LEU A 11 110.11 53.94 54.78
C LEU A 11 109.28 52.82 54.14
N ILE A 12 109.64 51.55 54.40
CA ILE A 12 108.84 50.40 53.93
C ILE A 12 107.44 50.46 54.54
N LEU A 13 107.34 50.70 55.84
CA LEU A 13 106.05 50.77 56.53
C LEU A 13 105.17 51.88 55.93
N GLY A 14 105.76 53.03 55.58
CA GLY A 14 105.06 54.13 54.90
C GLY A 14 104.55 53.73 53.51
N VAL A 15 105.36 53.03 52.70
CA VAL A 15 104.94 52.54 51.37
C VAL A 15 103.80 51.51 51.50
N VAL A 16 103.91 50.58 52.44
CA VAL A 16 102.86 49.57 52.70
C VAL A 16 101.55 50.23 53.13
N LEU A 17 101.63 51.27 53.97
CA LEU A 17 100.45 52.02 54.42
C LEU A 17 99.77 52.75 53.24
N VAL A 18 100.53 53.35 52.33
CA VAL A 18 99.98 54.02 51.14
C VAL A 18 99.30 53.02 50.21
N VAL A 19 99.89 51.83 50.01
CA VAL A 19 99.27 50.75 49.22
C VAL A 19 97.98 50.27 49.86
N ALA A 20 97.96 50.10 51.19
CA ALA A 20 96.76 49.68 51.92
C ALA A 20 95.63 50.72 51.81
N ILE A 21 95.95 52.01 51.94
CA ILE A 21 94.97 53.09 51.76
C ILE A 21 94.44 53.11 50.31
N GLY A 22 95.31 52.92 49.32
CA GLY A 22 94.93 52.81 47.91
C GLY A 22 93.96 51.64 47.66
N ALA A 23 94.24 50.47 48.25
CA ALA A 23 93.35 49.32 48.15
C ALA A 23 91.98 49.60 48.78
N VAL A 24 91.93 50.19 49.98
CA VAL A 24 90.68 50.54 50.66
C VAL A 24 89.88 51.57 49.86
N ALA A 25 90.54 52.56 49.25
CA ALA A 25 89.90 53.55 48.39
C ALA A 25 89.35 52.96 47.07
N ALA A 26 89.92 51.86 46.58
CA ALA A 26 89.49 51.19 45.35
C ALA A 26 88.26 50.26 45.55
N VAL A 27 88.03 49.77 46.78
CA VAL A 27 86.91 48.85 47.09
C VAL A 27 85.53 49.41 46.71
N PRO A 28 85.16 50.67 47.00
CA PRO A 28 83.85 51.22 46.63
C PRO A 28 83.59 51.23 45.12
N ILE A 29 84.65 51.47 44.31
CA ILE A 29 84.56 51.52 42.85
C ILE A 29 84.26 50.12 42.29
N LEU A 30 84.97 49.10 42.79
CA LEU A 30 84.75 47.70 42.41
C LEU A 30 83.36 47.19 42.82
N ILE A 31 82.85 47.60 43.98
CA ILE A 31 81.50 47.24 44.43
C ILE A 31 80.44 47.87 43.53
N SER A 32 80.63 49.11 43.09
CA SER A 32 79.70 49.79 42.18
C SER A 32 79.62 49.07 40.83
N GLN A 33 80.77 48.73 40.25
CA GLN A 33 80.85 48.02 38.96
C GLN A 33 80.18 46.65 39.01
N THR A 34 80.47 45.87 40.05
CA THR A 34 79.87 44.53 40.23
C THR A 34 78.35 44.59 40.45
N ARG A 35 77.85 45.59 41.19
CA ARG A 35 76.40 45.80 41.33
C ARG A 35 75.73 46.11 39.99
N SER A 36 76.30 47.00 39.18
CA SER A 36 75.75 47.33 37.86
C SER A 36 75.76 46.13 36.90
N GLU A 37 76.80 45.30 36.94
CA GLU A 37 76.87 44.09 36.12
C GLU A 37 75.81 43.07 36.51
N LEU A 38 75.60 42.85 37.81
CA LEU A 38 74.55 41.97 38.33
C LEU A 38 73.14 42.47 38.00
N GLU A 39 72.90 43.79 38.06
CA GLU A 39 71.62 44.38 37.65
C GLU A 39 71.36 44.18 36.15
N ASN A 40 72.38 44.35 35.31
CA ASN A 40 72.27 44.11 33.88
C ASN A 40 71.97 42.64 33.56
N GLN A 41 72.64 41.70 34.24
CA GLN A 41 72.34 40.26 34.12
C GLN A 41 70.94 39.91 34.63
N ARG A 42 70.48 40.51 35.73
CA ARG A 42 69.12 40.31 36.23
C ARG A 42 68.08 40.80 35.22
N ASN A 43 68.31 41.97 34.64
CA ASN A 43 67.38 42.58 33.68
C ASN A 43 67.32 41.81 32.36
N SER A 44 68.42 41.19 31.91
CA SER A 44 68.44 40.37 30.70
C SER A 44 67.66 39.06 30.85
N ILE A 45 67.64 38.47 32.05
CA ILE A 45 66.86 37.25 32.34
C ILE A 45 65.37 37.58 32.45
N LEU A 46 65.02 38.67 33.13
CA LEU A 46 63.61 39.04 33.38
C LEU A 46 62.87 39.56 32.13
N ARG A 47 63.57 40.09 31.13
CA ARG A 47 62.97 40.72 29.94
C ARG A 47 63.28 39.98 28.64
N ARG A 48 63.20 38.65 28.65
CA ARG A 48 63.27 37.89 27.40
C ARG A 48 61.98 38.12 26.59
N PRO A 49 62.02 38.74 25.40
CA PRO A 49 60.82 38.89 24.58
C PRO A 49 60.34 37.49 24.16
N ILE A 50 59.11 37.15 24.57
CA ILE A 50 58.48 35.88 24.25
C ILE A 50 57.96 35.99 22.81
N LYS A 51 58.29 35.01 21.96
CA LYS A 51 57.78 34.96 20.59
C LYS A 51 56.25 34.76 20.64
N PRO A 52 55.45 35.59 19.96
CA PRO A 52 54.00 35.40 19.95
C PRO A 52 53.66 34.05 19.31
N LEU A 53 52.64 33.39 19.85
CA LEU A 53 52.15 32.14 19.29
C LEU A 53 51.60 32.41 17.88
N PRO A 54 51.87 31.50 16.91
CA PRO A 54 51.25 31.59 15.59
C PRO A 54 49.73 31.47 15.73
N PRO A 55 48.95 32.14 14.85
CA PRO A 55 47.49 32.05 14.88
C PRO A 55 47.04 30.61 14.65
N LEU A 56 46.00 30.20 15.38
CA LEU A 56 45.40 28.88 15.26
C LEU A 56 44.64 28.77 13.93
N ASP A 57 44.98 27.78 13.12
CA ASP A 57 44.31 27.52 11.85
C ASP A 57 42.98 26.78 12.08
N LEU A 58 41.87 27.49 11.89
CA LEU A 58 40.51 26.99 12.06
C LEU A 58 39.83 26.61 10.73
N THR A 59 40.53 26.76 9.60
CA THR A 59 39.99 26.47 8.26
C THR A 59 39.35 25.08 8.12
N PRO A 60 39.88 23.97 8.68
CA PRO A 60 39.21 22.67 8.56
C PRO A 60 37.88 22.60 9.32
N HIS A 61 37.74 23.37 10.41
CA HIS A 61 36.53 23.36 11.23
C HIS A 61 35.43 24.20 10.59
N GLU A 62 35.80 25.34 10.02
CA GLU A 62 34.91 26.20 9.24
C GLU A 62 34.32 25.46 8.04
N ALA A 63 35.13 24.65 7.33
CA ALA A 63 34.67 23.83 6.20
C ALA A 63 33.64 22.76 6.61
N VAL A 64 33.73 22.24 7.83
CA VAL A 64 32.76 21.25 8.35
C VAL A 64 31.45 21.94 8.72
N ILE A 65 31.50 23.11 9.38
CA ILE A 65 30.31 23.88 9.74
C ILE A 65 29.55 24.29 8.47
N GLN A 66 30.26 24.79 7.46
CA GLN A 66 29.65 25.22 6.20
C GLN A 66 28.96 24.06 5.44
N ARG A 67 29.47 22.83 5.59
CA ARG A 67 28.85 21.62 5.03
C ARG A 67 27.58 21.20 5.80
N LEU A 68 27.51 21.48 7.10
CA LEU A 68 26.35 21.17 7.94
C LEU A 68 25.23 22.21 7.81
N GLU A 69 25.58 23.48 7.56
CA GLU A 69 24.60 24.56 7.33
C GLU A 69 23.94 24.48 5.94
N ALA A 70 24.55 23.77 4.99
CA ALA A 70 23.93 23.51 3.70
C ALA A 70 22.75 22.53 3.86
N PRO A 71 21.52 22.90 3.48
CA PRO A 71 20.38 21.98 3.54
C PRO A 71 20.65 20.78 2.65
N LEU A 72 20.64 19.58 3.26
CA LEU A 72 20.68 18.32 2.53
C LEU A 72 19.38 18.18 1.74
N ASN A 73 19.41 18.52 0.46
CA ASN A 73 18.36 18.19 -0.48
C ASN A 73 18.41 16.69 -0.77
N ALA A 74 17.94 15.89 0.18
CA ALA A 74 17.72 14.46 -0.03
C ALA A 74 16.42 14.28 -0.81
N ASP A 75 16.56 13.91 -2.08
CA ASP A 75 15.43 13.53 -2.93
C ASP A 75 14.97 12.12 -2.56
N PHE A 76 13.89 12.04 -1.78
CA PHE A 76 13.20 10.79 -1.44
C PHE A 76 12.08 10.46 -2.44
N GLY A 77 12.04 11.15 -3.58
CA GLY A 77 11.12 10.90 -4.67
C GLY A 77 11.52 9.70 -5.54
N ARG A 78 10.50 8.98 -6.00
CA ARG A 78 10.47 7.87 -6.97
C ARG A 78 11.65 7.80 -7.99
N PRO A 79 12.06 6.58 -8.40
CA PRO A 79 11.20 5.41 -8.59
C PRO A 79 11.24 4.35 -7.49
N HIS A 80 12.11 4.49 -6.49
CA HIS A 80 12.26 3.49 -5.43
C HIS A 80 11.95 4.12 -4.08
N ASN A 81 10.71 3.95 -3.63
CA ASN A 81 10.29 4.31 -2.27
C ASN A 81 11.10 3.48 -1.27
N LEU A 82 12.23 4.01 -0.79
CA LEU A 82 13.11 3.34 0.18
C LEU A 82 12.44 3.11 1.55
N PHE A 83 11.21 3.60 1.75
CA PHE A 83 10.40 3.41 2.96
C PHE A 83 8.99 2.85 2.72
N ASN A 84 8.73 2.19 1.58
CA ASN A 84 7.52 1.36 1.44
C ASN A 84 7.91 -0.11 1.37
N PRO A 85 7.89 -0.88 2.48
CA PRO A 85 8.17 -2.30 2.42
C PRO A 85 7.13 -2.97 1.53
N VAL A 86 7.54 -3.36 0.32
CA VAL A 86 6.67 -4.09 -0.58
C VAL A 86 6.51 -5.50 -0.03
N GLN A 87 5.27 -5.87 0.28
CA GLN A 87 4.97 -7.19 0.82
C GLN A 87 5.07 -8.22 -0.30
N TRP A 88 5.72 -9.34 -0.02
CA TRP A 88 5.79 -10.49 -0.91
C TRP A 88 4.93 -11.59 -0.33
N GLN A 89 4.03 -12.12 -1.15
CA GLN A 89 3.18 -13.23 -0.75
C GLN A 89 3.55 -14.47 -1.54
N ARG A 90 3.66 -15.60 -0.82
CA ARG A 90 3.85 -16.90 -1.44
C ARG A 90 2.48 -17.49 -1.80
N THR A 91 2.29 -17.79 -3.07
CA THR A 91 1.13 -18.53 -3.57
C THR A 91 1.16 -19.98 -3.11
N PRO A 92 0.01 -20.70 -3.15
CA PRO A 92 -0.02 -22.14 -2.88
C PRO A 92 0.97 -22.94 -3.75
N ASP A 93 1.22 -22.49 -4.98
CA ASP A 93 2.17 -23.10 -5.92
C ASP A 93 3.64 -22.78 -5.62
N GLY A 94 3.90 -22.00 -4.56
CA GLY A 94 5.24 -21.63 -4.12
C GLY A 94 5.86 -20.42 -4.82
N ARG A 95 5.19 -19.83 -5.82
CA ARG A 95 5.61 -18.58 -6.50
C ARG A 95 5.44 -17.37 -5.58
N LEU A 96 6.39 -16.45 -5.62
CA LEU A 96 6.31 -15.16 -4.92
C LEU A 96 5.65 -14.10 -5.82
N ILE A 97 4.65 -13.42 -5.27
CA ILE A 97 3.97 -12.28 -5.90
C ILE A 97 4.28 -11.03 -5.09
N LYS A 98 4.68 -9.97 -5.80
CA LYS A 98 4.91 -8.64 -5.25
C LYS A 98 3.56 -7.91 -5.09
N LEU A 99 3.22 -7.49 -3.88
CA LEU A 99 2.00 -6.73 -3.57
C LEU A 99 2.33 -5.23 -3.56
N GLU A 100 2.24 -4.56 -4.72
CA GLU A 100 2.54 -3.13 -4.82
C GLU A 100 1.35 -2.24 -4.41
N LYS A 101 0.14 -2.64 -4.81
CA LYS A 101 -1.11 -1.88 -4.62
C LYS A 101 -2.08 -2.56 -3.67
N GLY A 102 -1.86 -3.83 -3.35
CA GLY A 102 -2.75 -4.65 -2.52
C GLY A 102 -3.94 -5.23 -3.29
N THR A 103 -3.99 -5.03 -4.61
CA THR A 103 -5.04 -5.53 -5.51
C THR A 103 -4.58 -6.71 -6.34
N GLU A 104 -3.33 -7.14 -6.19
CA GLU A 104 -2.69 -8.20 -6.97
C GLU A 104 -3.07 -9.63 -6.52
N VAL A 105 -3.74 -9.76 -5.38
CA VAL A 105 -4.20 -11.04 -4.81
C VAL A 105 -5.63 -10.89 -4.28
N GLY A 106 -6.36 -12.02 -4.21
CA GLY A 106 -7.72 -12.07 -3.68
C GLY A 106 -8.77 -11.67 -4.73
N PRO A 107 -9.99 -11.29 -4.30
CA PRO A 107 -11.09 -11.01 -5.22
C PRO A 107 -10.83 -9.84 -6.18
N GLU A 108 -9.98 -8.87 -5.82
CA GLU A 108 -9.68 -7.72 -6.68
C GLU A 108 -8.76 -8.06 -7.86
N ALA A 109 -7.98 -9.14 -7.75
CA ALA A 109 -7.18 -9.67 -8.85
C ALA A 109 -7.96 -10.62 -9.76
N ALA A 110 -9.18 -11.00 -9.39
CA ALA A 110 -10.07 -11.76 -10.26
C ALA A 110 -10.67 -10.86 -11.34
N VAL A 111 -10.94 -11.44 -12.50
CA VAL A 111 -11.51 -10.75 -13.66
C VAL A 111 -12.74 -11.50 -14.12
N LEU A 112 -13.84 -10.77 -14.32
CA LEU A 112 -15.03 -11.31 -14.97
C LEU A 112 -14.78 -11.40 -16.48
N VAL A 113 -14.85 -12.60 -17.03
CA VAL A 113 -14.61 -12.90 -18.45
C VAL A 113 -15.89 -12.71 -19.25
N SER A 114 -16.94 -13.43 -18.87
CA SER A 114 -18.23 -13.45 -19.54
C SER A 114 -19.36 -13.66 -18.56
N THR A 115 -20.53 -13.15 -18.93
CA THR A 115 -21.79 -13.39 -18.25
C THR A 115 -22.77 -13.99 -19.24
N THR A 116 -23.51 -15.02 -18.81
CA THR A 116 -24.55 -15.66 -19.64
C THR A 116 -25.91 -15.45 -18.97
N PRO A 117 -26.88 -14.79 -19.63
CA PRO A 117 -28.20 -14.58 -19.05
C PRO A 117 -28.93 -15.91 -18.79
N LEU A 118 -29.63 -15.98 -17.67
CA LEU A 118 -30.49 -17.08 -17.27
C LEU A 118 -31.94 -16.62 -17.35
N TYR A 119 -32.76 -17.37 -18.08
CA TYR A 119 -34.13 -16.98 -18.38
C TYR A 119 -35.18 -17.71 -17.53
N LEU A 120 -36.27 -17.01 -17.25
CA LEU A 120 -37.60 -17.60 -17.12
C LEU A 120 -38.20 -17.71 -18.51
N ILE A 121 -38.58 -18.92 -18.91
CA ILE A 121 -39.22 -19.18 -20.20
C ILE A 121 -40.59 -19.80 -19.94
N LEU A 122 -41.62 -19.18 -20.50
CA LEU A 122 -42.99 -19.70 -20.51
C LEU A 122 -43.38 -20.02 -21.96
N THR A 123 -43.96 -21.20 -22.17
CA THR A 123 -44.31 -21.74 -23.48
C THR A 123 -45.72 -22.31 -23.44
N LEU A 124 -46.52 -22.08 -24.48
CA LEU A 124 -47.78 -22.80 -24.67
C LEU A 124 -47.47 -24.11 -25.40
N ASP A 125 -47.45 -25.22 -24.67
CA ASP A 125 -47.03 -26.51 -25.21
C ASP A 125 -48.19 -27.25 -25.88
N SER A 126 -49.33 -27.32 -25.19
CA SER A 126 -50.52 -27.98 -25.73
C SER A 126 -51.80 -27.43 -25.12
N ILE A 127 -52.91 -27.79 -25.76
CA ILE A 127 -54.26 -27.48 -25.31
C ILE A 127 -54.85 -28.77 -24.77
N GLY A 128 -55.60 -28.69 -23.66
CA GLY A 128 -56.26 -29.85 -23.07
C GLY A 128 -57.35 -30.41 -24.00
N PRO A 129 -57.84 -31.62 -23.71
CA PRO A 129 -58.97 -32.19 -24.46
C PRO A 129 -60.15 -31.22 -24.45
N VAL A 130 -60.76 -31.08 -25.63
CA VAL A 130 -61.89 -30.20 -25.90
C VAL A 130 -63.17 -31.01 -25.77
N THR A 131 -64.08 -30.53 -24.94
CA THR A 131 -65.44 -31.06 -24.79
C THR A 131 -66.40 -29.91 -25.04
N ASP A 132 -67.39 -30.10 -25.93
CA ASP A 132 -68.39 -29.08 -26.28
C ASP A 132 -67.79 -27.73 -26.72
N GLY A 133 -66.66 -27.76 -27.44
CA GLY A 133 -65.96 -26.56 -27.94
C GLY A 133 -65.17 -25.79 -26.88
N VAL A 134 -65.09 -26.30 -25.64
CA VAL A 134 -64.32 -25.69 -24.55
C VAL A 134 -63.16 -26.63 -24.16
N PRO A 135 -61.89 -26.17 -24.21
CA PRO A 135 -60.78 -26.94 -23.72
C PRO A 135 -60.85 -27.05 -22.20
N SER A 136 -60.48 -28.21 -21.66
CA SER A 136 -60.39 -28.43 -20.22
C SER A 136 -59.33 -27.57 -19.51
N GLY A 137 -58.43 -26.93 -20.27
CA GLY A 137 -57.34 -26.05 -19.83
C GLY A 137 -56.18 -26.02 -20.82
N TYR A 138 -55.08 -25.37 -20.44
CA TYR A 138 -53.89 -25.18 -21.27
C TYR A 138 -52.66 -25.73 -20.56
N LEU A 139 -51.80 -26.42 -21.31
CA LEU A 139 -50.55 -26.96 -20.80
C LEU A 139 -49.44 -25.95 -21.06
N ILE A 140 -48.92 -25.36 -19.98
CA ILE A 140 -47.87 -24.34 -20.04
C ILE A 140 -46.55 -24.98 -19.63
N GLY A 141 -45.56 -24.88 -20.50
CA GLY A 141 -44.19 -25.25 -20.22
C GLY A 141 -43.45 -24.13 -19.48
N ILE A 142 -42.90 -24.45 -18.32
CA ILE A 142 -42.18 -23.54 -17.42
C ILE A 142 -40.73 -23.99 -17.33
N GLU A 143 -39.79 -23.13 -17.72
CA GLU A 143 -38.35 -23.35 -17.55
C GLU A 143 -37.74 -22.21 -16.73
N ARG A 144 -37.04 -22.55 -15.64
CA ARG A 144 -36.48 -21.58 -14.69
C ARG A 144 -34.98 -21.74 -14.59
N GLN A 145 -34.24 -21.20 -15.55
CA GLN A 145 -32.80 -21.42 -15.65
C GLN A 145 -32.03 -20.85 -14.44
N ALA A 146 -32.58 -19.84 -13.77
CA ALA A 146 -32.04 -19.21 -12.56
C ALA A 146 -32.37 -19.96 -11.25
N ALA A 147 -33.14 -21.05 -11.28
CA ALA A 147 -33.53 -21.78 -10.08
C ALA A 147 -32.31 -22.34 -9.32
N PRO A 148 -32.35 -22.39 -7.97
CA PRO A 148 -31.21 -22.80 -7.15
C PRO A 148 -30.84 -24.27 -7.37
N THR A 149 -31.82 -25.17 -7.53
CA THR A 149 -31.57 -26.61 -7.70
C THR A 149 -31.62 -27.02 -9.18
N PRO A 150 -30.74 -27.94 -9.64
CA PRO A 150 -30.73 -28.39 -11.04
C PRO A 150 -32.06 -28.98 -11.53
N ALA A 151 -32.78 -29.69 -10.66
CA ALA A 151 -34.08 -30.30 -11.00
C ALA A 151 -35.17 -29.26 -11.27
N ALA A 152 -35.13 -28.10 -10.60
CA ALA A 152 -36.07 -27.01 -10.80
C ALA A 152 -35.76 -26.16 -12.04
N ARG A 153 -34.58 -26.33 -12.65
CA ARG A 153 -34.18 -25.59 -13.87
C ARG A 153 -34.73 -26.20 -15.15
N ARG A 154 -35.03 -27.50 -15.14
CA ARG A 154 -35.56 -28.21 -16.31
C ARG A 154 -36.97 -27.75 -16.63
N LYS A 155 -37.32 -27.76 -17.91
CA LYS A 155 -38.68 -27.50 -18.36
C LYS A 155 -39.66 -28.48 -17.70
N ARG A 156 -40.73 -27.95 -17.13
CA ARG A 156 -41.86 -28.70 -16.56
C ARG A 156 -43.14 -28.23 -17.20
N GLN A 157 -44.12 -29.11 -17.29
CA GLN A 157 -45.42 -28.79 -17.85
C GLN A 157 -46.45 -28.74 -16.74
N THR A 158 -47.20 -27.65 -16.70
CA THR A 158 -48.25 -27.45 -15.70
C THR A 158 -49.55 -27.11 -16.42
N PHE A 159 -50.61 -27.83 -16.04
CA PHE A 159 -51.94 -27.63 -16.59
C PHE A 159 -52.66 -26.51 -15.85
N VAL A 160 -53.23 -25.56 -16.59
CA VAL A 160 -53.80 -24.32 -16.06
C VAL A 160 -55.17 -24.04 -16.65
N ARG A 161 -56.13 -23.69 -15.79
CA ARG A 161 -57.46 -23.21 -16.18
C ARG A 161 -57.59 -21.70 -16.06
N LEU A 162 -58.63 -21.15 -16.70
CA LEU A 162 -58.95 -19.73 -16.61
C LEU A 162 -59.16 -19.33 -15.14
N ASN A 163 -58.53 -18.22 -14.73
CA ASN A 163 -58.49 -17.69 -13.37
C ASN A 163 -57.88 -18.61 -12.30
N GLU A 164 -57.16 -19.65 -12.71
CA GLU A 164 -56.44 -20.53 -11.79
C GLU A 164 -55.00 -20.06 -11.58
N LYS A 165 -54.61 -19.89 -10.31
CA LYS A 165 -53.24 -19.56 -9.92
C LYS A 165 -52.39 -20.83 -9.86
N LYS A 166 -51.17 -20.81 -10.42
CA LYS A 166 -50.26 -21.96 -10.46
C LYS A 166 -48.88 -21.65 -9.91
N GLU A 167 -48.43 -22.52 -9.02
CA GLU A 167 -47.07 -22.57 -8.44
C GLU A 167 -46.56 -21.22 -7.89
N ASP A 168 -47.49 -20.33 -7.51
CA ASP A 168 -47.19 -18.93 -7.17
C ASP A 168 -46.37 -18.16 -8.23
N LEU A 169 -46.38 -18.64 -9.49
CA LEU A 169 -45.67 -18.02 -10.61
C LEU A 169 -46.59 -17.13 -11.42
N PHE A 170 -47.77 -17.63 -11.80
CA PHE A 170 -48.70 -16.89 -12.64
C PHE A 170 -50.16 -17.35 -12.48
N THR A 171 -51.08 -16.53 -12.98
CA THR A 171 -52.51 -16.83 -13.11
C THR A 171 -52.93 -16.62 -14.56
N LEU A 172 -53.62 -17.58 -15.17
CA LEU A 172 -54.20 -17.38 -16.50
C LEU A 172 -55.43 -16.47 -16.38
N ARG A 173 -55.41 -15.30 -17.02
CA ARG A 173 -56.50 -14.30 -16.91
C ARG A 173 -57.40 -14.25 -18.10
N GLU A 174 -56.85 -14.43 -19.29
CA GLU A 174 -57.59 -14.27 -20.53
C GLU A 174 -57.08 -15.24 -21.59
N VAL A 175 -57.99 -15.68 -22.44
CA VAL A 175 -57.71 -16.48 -23.63
C VAL A 175 -58.22 -15.65 -24.81
N GLN A 176 -57.32 -15.29 -25.72
CA GLN A 176 -57.66 -14.53 -26.91
C GLN A 176 -57.81 -15.47 -28.09
N GLY A 177 -58.88 -15.29 -28.86
CA GLY A 177 -59.23 -16.15 -29.99
C GLY A 177 -60.04 -17.39 -29.59
N PRO A 178 -60.21 -18.34 -30.53
CA PRO A 178 -60.92 -19.59 -30.28
C PRO A 178 -60.28 -20.39 -29.12
N PRO A 179 -61.05 -20.89 -28.14
CA PRO A 179 -60.48 -21.63 -27.02
C PRO A 179 -59.69 -22.89 -27.42
N ASP A 180 -60.13 -23.57 -28.48
CA ASP A 180 -59.50 -24.76 -29.05
C ASP A 180 -58.22 -24.45 -29.86
N ASN A 181 -58.03 -23.19 -30.27
CA ASN A 181 -56.82 -22.70 -30.92
C ASN A 181 -56.59 -21.21 -30.61
N PRO A 182 -56.08 -20.88 -29.41
CA PRO A 182 -55.97 -19.51 -28.96
C PRO A 182 -54.86 -18.79 -29.72
N THR A 183 -55.14 -17.55 -30.12
CA THR A 183 -54.14 -16.63 -30.69
C THR A 183 -53.11 -16.26 -29.62
N ALA A 184 -53.58 -16.03 -28.39
CA ALA A 184 -52.74 -15.70 -27.25
C ALA A 184 -53.40 -16.07 -25.91
N LEU A 185 -52.58 -16.40 -24.93
CA LEU A 185 -52.97 -16.55 -23.52
C LEU A 185 -52.39 -15.38 -22.73
N ILE A 186 -53.22 -14.67 -21.99
CA ILE A 186 -52.76 -13.58 -21.12
C ILE A 186 -52.55 -14.14 -19.72
N LEU A 187 -51.29 -14.21 -19.31
CA LEU A 187 -50.88 -14.65 -17.98
C LEU A 187 -50.54 -13.43 -17.12
N GLU A 188 -50.98 -13.41 -15.87
CA GLU A 188 -50.56 -12.43 -14.87
C GLU A 188 -49.48 -13.05 -13.98
N LEU A 189 -48.28 -12.47 -13.97
CA LEU A 189 -47.18 -12.93 -13.13
C LEU A 189 -47.42 -12.57 -11.66
N SER A 190 -47.33 -13.54 -10.75
CA SER A 190 -47.68 -13.36 -9.33
C SER A 190 -46.75 -12.40 -8.57
N GLY A 191 -45.51 -12.23 -9.03
CA GLY A 191 -44.52 -11.36 -8.37
C GLY A 191 -44.58 -9.90 -8.79
N SER A 192 -44.91 -9.60 -10.05
CA SER A 192 -44.95 -8.24 -10.60
C SER A 192 -46.37 -7.73 -10.85
N GLY A 193 -47.37 -8.61 -10.92
CA GLY A 193 -48.71 -8.27 -11.42
C GLY A 193 -48.74 -7.96 -12.93
N GLU A 194 -47.61 -8.12 -13.62
CA GLU A 194 -47.48 -7.85 -15.04
C GLU A 194 -48.28 -8.87 -15.85
N ARG A 195 -49.02 -8.38 -16.84
CA ARG A 195 -49.74 -9.22 -17.80
C ARG A 195 -48.89 -9.44 -19.04
N ILE A 196 -48.61 -10.70 -19.33
CA ILE A 196 -47.80 -11.13 -20.47
C ILE A 196 -48.69 -11.89 -21.44
N SER A 197 -48.43 -11.70 -22.73
CA SER A 197 -49.08 -12.44 -23.80
C SER A 197 -48.21 -13.63 -24.20
N LEU A 198 -48.80 -14.81 -24.27
CA LEU A 198 -48.14 -16.05 -24.66
C LEU A 198 -48.85 -16.66 -25.85
N SER A 199 -48.17 -16.80 -26.99
CA SER A 199 -48.70 -17.50 -28.15
C SER A 199 -47.98 -18.84 -28.35
N LYS A 200 -48.46 -19.63 -29.31
CA LYS A 200 -47.82 -20.90 -29.68
C LYS A 200 -46.45 -20.69 -30.34
N GLU A 201 -46.26 -19.55 -31.00
CA GLU A 201 -45.08 -19.23 -31.78
C GLU A 201 -44.09 -18.37 -30.99
N GLU A 202 -44.59 -17.55 -30.06
CA GLU A 202 -43.80 -16.60 -29.30
C GLU A 202 -43.80 -16.97 -27.80
N PRO A 203 -42.74 -17.63 -27.33
CA PRO A 203 -42.58 -17.90 -25.90
C PRO A 203 -42.18 -16.61 -25.17
N TYR A 204 -42.72 -16.43 -23.96
CA TYR A 204 -42.28 -15.36 -23.09
C TYR A 204 -40.90 -15.68 -22.50
N ARG A 205 -39.96 -14.73 -22.58
CA ARG A 205 -38.61 -14.84 -22.03
C ARG A 205 -38.25 -13.61 -21.22
N ARG A 206 -37.85 -13.81 -19.97
CA ARG A 206 -37.34 -12.75 -19.09
C ARG A 206 -36.05 -13.18 -18.43
N VAL A 207 -35.07 -12.29 -18.37
CA VAL A 207 -33.82 -12.54 -17.62
C VAL A 207 -34.12 -12.52 -16.12
N GLU A 208 -33.83 -13.61 -15.42
CA GLU A 208 -33.96 -13.72 -13.95
C GLU A 208 -32.61 -13.81 -13.23
N GLY A 209 -31.51 -13.93 -13.96
CA GLY A 209 -30.17 -13.95 -13.39
C GLY A 209 -29.10 -14.16 -14.44
N TYR A 210 -27.88 -14.41 -13.99
CA TYR A 210 -26.72 -14.58 -14.85
C TYR A 210 -25.82 -15.70 -14.32
N LEU A 211 -25.15 -16.41 -15.23
CA LEU A 211 -23.93 -17.16 -14.94
C LEU A 211 -22.74 -16.25 -15.12
N ALA A 212 -21.68 -16.52 -14.36
CA ALA A 212 -20.41 -15.82 -14.50
C ALA A 212 -19.27 -16.80 -14.79
N ASP A 213 -18.43 -16.43 -15.74
CA ASP A 213 -17.11 -17.01 -15.94
C ASP A 213 -16.06 -16.06 -15.38
N ILE A 214 -15.31 -16.52 -14.38
CA ILE A 214 -14.35 -15.70 -13.64
C ILE A 214 -12.96 -16.30 -13.84
N ARG A 215 -11.98 -15.46 -14.15
CA ARG A 215 -10.57 -15.85 -14.25
C ARG A 215 -9.79 -15.24 -13.09
N TYR A 216 -8.87 -16.01 -12.53
CA TYR A 216 -7.97 -15.58 -11.46
C TYR A 216 -6.52 -15.81 -11.90
N ASP A 217 -5.92 -14.74 -12.44
CA ASP A 217 -4.59 -14.75 -13.04
C ASP A 217 -3.45 -15.11 -12.04
N PRO A 218 -3.49 -14.71 -10.75
CA PRO A 218 -2.44 -15.05 -9.79
C PRO A 218 -2.18 -16.54 -9.60
N GLU A 219 -3.22 -17.39 -9.69
CA GLU A 219 -3.12 -18.86 -9.61
C GLU A 219 -3.41 -19.54 -10.97
N LYS A 220 -3.57 -18.78 -12.05
CA LYS A 220 -3.96 -19.28 -13.39
C LYS A 220 -5.21 -20.17 -13.35
N ARG A 221 -6.18 -19.84 -12.49
CA ARG A 221 -7.43 -20.61 -12.33
C ARG A 221 -8.58 -19.95 -13.08
N SER A 222 -9.46 -20.78 -13.63
CA SER A 222 -10.71 -20.34 -14.24
C SER A 222 -11.90 -21.02 -13.57
N PHE A 223 -12.93 -20.24 -13.31
CA PHE A 223 -14.19 -20.66 -12.71
C PHE A 223 -15.30 -20.40 -13.70
N THR A 224 -15.75 -21.45 -14.39
CA THR A 224 -16.76 -21.33 -15.46
C THR A 224 -18.15 -21.70 -14.96
N GLY A 225 -19.19 -21.10 -15.55
CA GLY A 225 -20.59 -21.43 -15.31
C GLY A 225 -21.05 -21.22 -13.87
N ARG A 226 -20.44 -20.27 -13.15
CA ARG A 226 -20.70 -20.05 -11.73
C ARG A 226 -22.02 -19.33 -11.50
N ARG A 227 -22.70 -19.71 -10.42
CA ARG A 227 -24.02 -19.22 -10.02
C ARG A 227 -23.96 -18.48 -8.69
N VAL A 228 -24.98 -17.67 -8.44
CA VAL A 228 -25.24 -17.15 -7.09
C VAL A 228 -25.37 -18.33 -6.11
N GLY A 229 -24.65 -18.24 -5.00
CA GLY A 229 -24.54 -19.30 -3.99
C GLY A 229 -23.31 -20.20 -4.14
N ASP A 230 -22.63 -20.21 -5.29
CA ASP A 230 -21.41 -21.02 -5.46
C ASP A 230 -20.24 -20.46 -4.64
N THR A 231 -19.32 -21.34 -4.25
CA THR A 231 -18.07 -20.97 -3.58
C THR A 231 -16.90 -20.94 -4.56
N LEU A 232 -16.04 -19.93 -4.41
CA LEU A 232 -14.79 -19.71 -5.12
C LEU A 232 -13.63 -19.76 -4.13
N THR A 233 -12.44 -20.15 -4.60
CA THR A 233 -11.22 -20.09 -3.79
C THR A 233 -10.21 -19.18 -4.49
N LEU A 234 -9.84 -18.09 -3.83
CA LEU A 234 -8.95 -17.06 -4.38
C LEU A 234 -7.87 -16.76 -3.34
N GLY A 235 -6.60 -16.94 -3.67
CA GLY A 235 -5.49 -16.68 -2.74
C GLY A 235 -5.51 -17.61 -1.52
N GLY A 236 -6.04 -18.82 -1.65
CA GLY A 236 -6.24 -19.76 -0.55
C GLY A 236 -7.45 -19.48 0.36
N GLU A 237 -8.19 -18.39 0.14
CA GLU A 237 -9.38 -18.04 0.91
C GLU A 237 -10.67 -18.40 0.16
N ALA A 238 -11.73 -18.75 0.90
CA ALA A 238 -13.02 -19.11 0.33
C ALA A 238 -13.98 -17.92 0.30
N TYR A 239 -14.64 -17.73 -0.84
CA TYR A 239 -15.60 -16.67 -1.10
C TYR A 239 -16.90 -17.24 -1.65
N ASN A 240 -18.05 -16.72 -1.23
CA ASN A 240 -19.34 -17.11 -1.78
C ASN A 240 -19.82 -16.05 -2.78
N ILE A 241 -20.39 -16.48 -3.90
CA ILE A 241 -21.00 -15.56 -4.87
C ILE A 241 -22.36 -15.14 -4.32
N VAL A 242 -22.54 -13.84 -4.07
CA VAL A 242 -23.76 -13.28 -3.50
C VAL A 242 -24.67 -12.72 -4.57
N ALA A 243 -24.10 -12.13 -5.61
CA ALA A 243 -24.85 -11.56 -6.73
C ALA A 243 -24.04 -11.65 -8.02
N ILE A 244 -24.74 -11.80 -9.14
CA ILE A 244 -24.18 -11.71 -10.49
C ILE A 244 -25.10 -10.79 -11.27
N THR A 245 -24.54 -9.73 -11.85
CA THR A 245 -25.21 -8.86 -12.81
C THR A 245 -24.59 -9.06 -14.19
N GLU A 246 -25.02 -8.27 -15.18
CA GLU A 246 -24.46 -8.34 -16.54
C GLU A 246 -22.95 -8.04 -16.57
N ASN A 247 -22.45 -7.13 -15.72
CA ASN A 247 -21.09 -6.60 -15.81
C ASN A 247 -20.23 -6.81 -14.56
N GLU A 248 -20.81 -7.34 -13.48
CA GLU A 248 -20.10 -7.53 -12.23
C GLU A 248 -20.59 -8.75 -11.45
N VAL A 249 -19.68 -9.29 -10.64
CA VAL A 249 -19.94 -10.36 -9.67
C VAL A 249 -19.59 -9.84 -8.29
N VAL A 250 -20.52 -9.98 -7.35
CA VAL A 250 -20.27 -9.64 -5.95
C VAL A 250 -19.99 -10.93 -5.18
N VAL A 251 -18.81 -11.00 -4.60
CA VAL A 251 -18.37 -12.11 -3.75
C VAL A 251 -18.29 -11.67 -2.30
N SER A 252 -18.62 -12.55 -1.36
CA SER A 252 -18.43 -12.32 0.08
C SER A 252 -17.40 -13.28 0.64
N HIS A 253 -16.46 -12.77 1.42
CA HIS A 253 -15.50 -13.59 2.14
C HIS A 253 -16.23 -14.47 3.16
N ARG A 254 -15.97 -15.78 3.15
CA ARG A 254 -16.77 -16.78 3.89
C ARG A 254 -16.78 -16.57 5.40
N LEU A 255 -15.66 -16.13 5.99
CA LEU A 255 -15.53 -15.97 7.44
C LEU A 255 -15.89 -14.57 7.95
N THR A 256 -15.63 -13.54 7.15
CA THR A 256 -15.75 -12.13 7.59
C THR A 256 -16.99 -11.45 7.01
N GLY A 257 -17.62 -12.04 5.99
CA GLY A 257 -18.76 -11.46 5.29
C GLY A 257 -18.42 -10.23 4.43
N LYS A 258 -17.15 -9.80 4.38
CA LYS A 258 -16.72 -8.64 3.58
C LYS A 258 -17.05 -8.89 2.11
N LYS A 259 -17.77 -7.96 1.49
CA LYS A 259 -18.16 -8.03 0.08
C LYS A 259 -17.14 -7.31 -0.79
N THR A 260 -16.82 -7.92 -1.93
CA THR A 260 -15.95 -7.35 -2.96
C THR A 260 -16.60 -7.56 -4.33
N THR A 261 -16.46 -6.57 -5.20
CA THR A 261 -17.01 -6.60 -6.56
C THR A 261 -15.92 -6.91 -7.57
N ILE A 262 -16.12 -7.96 -8.34
CA ILE A 262 -15.29 -8.35 -9.49
C ILE A 262 -15.97 -7.79 -10.74
N ARG A 263 -15.27 -6.94 -11.48
CA ARG A 263 -15.82 -6.28 -12.67
C ARG A 263 -15.29 -6.91 -13.95
N LYS A 264 -16.07 -6.77 -15.02
CA LYS A 264 -15.58 -7.04 -16.37
C LYS A 264 -14.45 -6.07 -16.69
N ARG A 265 -13.29 -6.58 -17.10
CA ARG A 265 -12.18 -5.71 -17.51
C ARG A 265 -12.53 -5.18 -18.91
N THR A 266 -12.94 -3.93 -18.99
CA THR A 266 -13.05 -3.23 -20.27
C THR A 266 -11.64 -3.07 -20.79
N GLU A 267 -11.31 -3.73 -21.91
CA GLU A 267 -10.09 -3.40 -22.63
C GLU A 267 -10.21 -1.93 -23.06
N GLY A 268 -9.25 -1.12 -22.61
CA GLY A 268 -9.04 0.25 -23.05
C GLY A 268 -7.81 0.31 -23.92
#